data_AF-A0A314UZV4-F1
#
_entry.id   AF-A0A314UZV4-F1
#
_cell.length_a   1.000
_cell.length_b   1.000
_cell.length_c   1.000
_cell.angle_alpha   90.00
_cell.angle_beta   90.00
_cell.angle_gamma   90.00
#
_symmetry.space_group_name_H-M   'P 1'
#
loop_
_entity.id
_entity.type
_entity.pdbx_description
1 polymer ?
#
loop_
_entity_poly.entity_id
_entity_poly.type
_entity_poly.pdbx_seq_one_letter_code
_entity_poly.pdbx_strand_id
1 'polypeptide(L)'
;MTRVNEVIEVLKNEEVRMIGICGMGGVGKTTMVEEIIKRLEGLKVFDNVLMAVVSQSPNIQKIQSEIAELLGFKYDENTEREEREGSMKD
;
A
#
# COMPACT_ATOMS: atom_id res chain seq x y z
N MET A 1 11.20 23.03 -8.38
CA MET A 1 10.13 22.19 -7.80
C MET A 1 10.78 21.17 -6.88
N THR A 2 10.18 20.84 -5.74
CA THR A 2 10.74 19.86 -4.79
C THR A 2 10.41 18.45 -5.25
N ARG A 3 11.33 17.47 -5.09
CA ARG A 3 11.13 16.07 -5.51
C ARG A 3 9.82 15.44 -5.00
N VAL A 4 9.30 15.88 -3.86
CA VAL A 4 8.00 15.46 -3.32
C VAL A 4 6.82 15.86 -4.22
N ASN A 5 6.85 17.07 -4.80
CA ASN A 5 5.79 17.52 -5.70
C ASN A 5 5.80 16.73 -7.01
N GLU A 6 6.97 16.38 -7.53
CA GLU A 6 7.09 15.55 -8.74
C GLU A 6 6.45 14.17 -8.51
N VAL A 7 6.70 13.55 -7.34
CA VAL A 7 6.06 12.28 -6.98
C VAL A 7 4.53 12.43 -6.88
N ILE A 8 4.03 13.51 -6.29
CA ILE A 8 2.58 13.77 -6.19
C ILE A 8 1.95 13.95 -7.57
N GLU A 9 2.58 14.69 -8.48
CA GLU A 9 2.05 14.84 -9.85
C GLU A 9 2.03 13.51 -10.60
N VAL A 10 3.03 12.65 -10.41
CA VAL A 10 3.05 11.30 -10.99
C VAL A 10 1.94 10.43 -10.38
N LEU A 11 1.69 10.53 -9.06
CA LEU A 11 0.63 9.78 -8.39
C LEU A 11 -0.79 10.16 -8.87
N LYS A 12 -1.00 11.39 -9.36
CA LYS A 12 -2.29 11.79 -9.95
C LYS A 12 -2.56 11.15 -11.31
N ASN A 13 -1.55 10.59 -11.97
CA ASN A 13 -1.75 9.86 -13.22
C ASN A 13 -2.28 8.45 -12.92
N GLU A 14 -3.54 8.19 -13.28
CA GLU A 14 -4.21 6.90 -13.07
C GLU A 14 -3.54 5.71 -13.79
N GLU A 15 -2.71 5.96 -14.81
CA GLU A 15 -1.92 4.91 -15.48
C GLU A 15 -0.75 4.41 -14.59
N VAL A 16 -0.34 5.20 -13.60
CA VAL A 16 0.77 4.86 -12.70
C VAL A 16 0.23 4.14 -11.46
N ARG A 17 0.51 2.84 -11.36
CA ARG A 17 0.07 2.00 -10.24
C ARG A 17 1.09 1.86 -9.10
N MET A 18 2.36 2.19 -9.34
CA MET A 18 3.45 1.99 -8.37
C MET A 18 4.60 2.96 -8.58
N ILE A 19 5.15 3.49 -7.47
CA ILE A 19 6.38 4.28 -7.44
C ILE A 19 7.33 3.67 -6.41
N GLY A 20 8.56 3.37 -6.83
CA GLY A 20 9.62 2.91 -5.94
C GLY A 20 10.56 4.04 -5.51
N ILE A 21 10.85 4.15 -4.21
CA ILE A 21 11.87 5.07 -3.67
C ILE A 21 13.05 4.23 -3.15
N CYS A 22 14.20 4.33 -3.79
CA CYS A 22 15.40 3.56 -3.45
C CYS A 22 16.60 4.46 -3.10
N GLY A 23 17.55 3.92 -2.33
CA GLY A 23 18.76 4.63 -1.92
C GLY A 23 19.40 4.04 -0.67
N MET A 24 20.56 4.56 -0.27
CA MET A 24 21.29 4.11 0.93
C MET A 24 20.44 4.17 2.21
N GLY A 25 20.82 3.41 3.23
CA GLY A 25 20.20 3.49 4.56
C GLY A 25 20.34 4.90 5.16
N GLY A 26 19.37 5.33 5.97
CA GLY A 26 19.44 6.60 6.69
C GLY A 26 19.19 7.88 5.88
N VAL A 27 19.04 7.81 4.55
CA VAL A 27 18.84 9.00 3.69
C VAL A 27 17.44 9.62 3.76
N GLY A 28 16.57 9.14 4.66
CA GLY A 28 15.23 9.73 4.87
C GLY A 28 14.13 9.27 3.91
N LYS A 29 14.24 8.10 3.28
CA LYS A 29 13.22 7.57 2.36
C LYS A 29 11.82 7.46 3.00
N THR A 30 11.75 6.90 4.21
CA THR A 30 10.50 6.80 4.98
C THR A 30 9.93 8.18 5.30
N THR A 31 10.79 9.12 5.71
CA THR A 31 10.41 10.52 5.97
C THR A 31 9.84 11.21 4.73
N MET A 32 10.37 10.92 3.54
CA MET A 32 9.82 11.42 2.28
C MET A 32 8.42 10.88 2.02
N VAL A 33 8.16 9.59 2.28
CA VAL A 33 6.83 8.99 2.15
C VAL A 33 5.84 9.62 3.13
N GLU A 34 6.23 9.85 4.38
CA GLU A 34 5.40 10.55 5.37
C GLU A 34 5.04 11.98 4.94
N GLU A 35 5.98 12.71 4.31
CA GLU A 35 5.72 14.04 3.77
C GLU A 35 4.75 14.02 2.58
N ILE A 36 4.88 13.02 1.69
CA ILE A 36 3.96 12.80 0.57
C ILE A 36 2.54 12.56 1.11
N ILE A 37 2.37 11.65 2.07
CA ILE A 37 1.07 11.33 2.68
C ILE A 37 0.40 12.59 3.25
N LYS A 38 1.11 13.36 4.07
CA LYS A 38 0.59 14.62 4.66
C LYS A 38 0.10 15.62 3.61
N ARG A 39 0.78 15.70 2.46
CA ARG A 39 0.36 16.58 1.36
C ARG A 39 -0.86 16.02 0.63
N LEU A 40 -0.93 14.71 0.40
CA LEU A 40 -2.08 14.07 -0.25
C LEU A 40 -3.37 14.22 0.56
N GLU A 41 -3.29 14.11 1.89
CA GLU A 41 -4.43 14.34 2.80
C GLU A 41 -5.05 15.74 2.62
N GLY A 42 -4.20 16.76 2.40
CA GLY A 42 -4.67 18.13 2.15
C GLY A 42 -5.21 18.37 0.74
N LEU A 43 -4.72 17.61 -0.25
CA LEU A 43 -5.11 17.75 -1.65
C LEU A 43 -6.40 17.02 -2.00
N LYS A 44 -6.82 16.03 -1.19
CA LYS A 44 -8.04 15.22 -1.41
C LYS A 44 -8.13 14.62 -2.81
N VAL A 45 -6.99 14.18 -3.34
CA VAL A 45 -6.88 13.56 -4.67
C VAL A 45 -7.19 12.06 -4.65
N PHE A 46 -7.16 11.44 -3.48
CA PHE A 46 -7.52 10.03 -3.26
C PHE A 46 -8.61 9.96 -2.19
N ASP A 47 -9.51 8.98 -2.32
CA ASP A 47 -10.53 8.70 -1.30
C ASP A 47 -9.89 8.26 0.02
N ASN A 48 -8.81 7.46 -0.06
CA ASN A 48 -8.10 6.91 1.08
C ASN A 48 -6.59 6.97 0.85
N VAL A 49 -5.83 7.37 1.87
CA VAL A 49 -4.36 7.33 1.88
C VAL A 49 -3.93 6.58 3.12
N LEU A 50 -3.32 5.40 2.94
CA LEU A 50 -2.98 4.48 4.02
C LEU A 50 -1.49 4.18 4.04
N MET A 51 -0.96 3.90 5.23
CA MET A 51 0.43 3.47 5.42
C MET A 51 0.45 2.12 6.14
N ALA A 52 1.11 1.14 5.53
CA ALA A 52 1.37 -0.16 6.13
C ALA A 52 2.88 -0.40 6.19
N VAL A 53 3.37 -0.99 7.28
CA VAL A 53 4.79 -1.29 7.48
C VAL A 53 5.04 -2.76 7.16
N VAL A 54 5.90 -3.01 6.18
CA VAL A 54 6.30 -4.37 5.79
C VAL A 54 7.66 -4.69 6.40
N SER A 55 7.73 -5.74 7.22
CA SER A 55 8.98 -6.23 7.79
C SER A 55 9.75 -7.11 6.78
N GLN A 56 11.02 -7.40 7.09
CA GLN A 56 11.83 -8.31 6.27
C GLN A 56 11.24 -9.73 6.17
N SER A 57 10.56 -10.18 7.22
CA SER A 57 9.81 -11.44 7.26
C SER A 57 8.32 -11.10 7.29
N PRO A 58 7.71 -10.81 6.12
CA PRO A 58 6.36 -10.28 6.07
C PRO A 58 5.34 -11.33 6.50
N ASN A 59 4.45 -10.95 7.41
CA ASN A 59 3.23 -11.70 7.67
C ASN A 59 2.11 -11.09 6.81
N ILE A 60 1.80 -11.76 5.69
CA ILE A 60 0.86 -11.26 4.69
C ILE A 60 -0.55 -11.10 5.27
N GLN A 61 -1.03 -12.09 6.04
CA GLN A 61 -2.33 -12.03 6.70
C GLN A 61 -2.42 -10.82 7.62
N LYS A 62 -1.39 -10.59 8.45
CA LYS A 62 -1.35 -9.43 9.34
C LYS A 62 -1.41 -8.11 8.56
N ILE A 63 -0.64 -7.97 7.48
CA ILE A 63 -0.62 -6.76 6.65
C ILE A 63 -2.00 -6.52 6.01
N GLN A 64 -2.64 -7.57 5.49
CA GLN A 64 -3.97 -7.48 4.88
C GLN A 64 -5.05 -7.13 5.91
N SER A 65 -4.99 -7.74 7.11
CA SER A 65 -5.88 -7.39 8.23
C SER A 65 -5.73 -5.93 8.65
N GLU A 66 -4.50 -5.44 8.81
CA GLU A 66 -4.24 -4.02 9.14
C GLU A 66 -4.80 -3.06 8.07
N ILE A 67 -4.59 -3.36 6.79
CA ILE A 67 -5.13 -2.54 5.69
C ILE A 67 -6.66 -2.59 5.67
N ALA A 68 -7.26 -3.77 5.87
CA ALA A 68 -8.71 -3.92 5.92
C ALA A 68 -9.33 -3.12 7.06
N GLU A 69 -8.75 -3.20 8.26
CA GLU A 69 -9.17 -2.42 9.43
C GLU A 69 -9.08 -0.91 9.17
N LEU A 70 -7.99 -0.44 8.56
CA LEU A 70 -7.83 0.97 8.18
C LEU A 70 -8.88 1.46 7.17
N LEU A 71 -9.39 0.55 6.33
CA LEU A 71 -10.48 0.83 5.38
C LEU A 71 -11.88 0.63 5.99
N GLY A 72 -11.98 0.18 7.24
CA GLY A 72 -13.26 -0.13 7.89
C GLY A 72 -13.88 -1.47 7.46
N PHE A 73 -13.11 -2.36 6.84
CA PHE A 73 -13.52 -3.72 6.52
C PHE A 73 -13.12 -4.71 7.61
N LYS A 74 -13.82 -5.86 7.65
CA LYS A 74 -13.36 -7.03 8.38
C LYS A 74 -12.63 -7.95 7.42
N TYR A 75 -11.40 -8.32 7.74
CA TYR A 75 -10.67 -9.34 7.02
C TYR A 75 -11.16 -10.72 7.46
N ASP A 76 -11.64 -11.55 6.51
CA ASP A 76 -12.03 -12.93 6.77
C ASP A 76 -10.91 -13.88 6.32
N GLU A 77 -10.25 -14.50 7.29
CA GLU A 77 -9.16 -15.44 7.06
C GLU A 77 -9.63 -16.76 6.41
N ASN A 78 -10.94 -17.05 6.39
CA ASN A 78 -11.48 -18.31 5.86
C ASN A 78 -11.76 -18.31 4.35
N THR A 79 -11.52 -17.20 3.64
CA THR A 79 -11.84 -17.07 2.21
C THR A 79 -10.95 -17.93 1.28
N GLU A 80 -9.89 -18.56 1.80
CA GLU A 80 -8.92 -19.35 0.99
C GLU A 80 -9.26 -20.85 0.82
N ARG A 81 -10.44 -21.34 1.25
CA ARG A 81 -10.73 -22.79 1.28
C ARG A 81 -11.55 -23.41 0.15
N GLU A 82 -12.02 -22.68 -0.85
CA GLU A 82 -12.99 -23.25 -1.82
C GLU A 82 -12.49 -23.58 -3.24
N GLU A 83 -11.20 -23.44 -3.58
CA GLU A 83 -10.76 -23.67 -4.98
C GLU A 83 -9.82 -24.87 -5.25
N ARG A 84 -9.68 -25.85 -4.35
CA ARG A 84 -8.80 -27.02 -4.62
C ARG A 84 -9.32 -28.41 -4.26
N GLU A 85 -10.63 -28.66 -4.29
CA GLU A 85 -11.16 -30.04 -4.19
C GLU A 85 -12.10 -30.47 -5.35
N GLY A 86 -12.22 -29.65 -6.40
CA GLY A 86 -12.99 -30.02 -7.59
C GLY A 86 -12.12 -30.35 -8.79
N SER A 87 -12.18 -31.59 -9.26
CA SER A 87 -11.73 -32.06 -10.59
C SER A 87 -10.33 -32.67 -10.70
N MET A 88 -10.19 -33.89 -10.19
CA MET A 88 -9.52 -34.95 -10.94
C MET A 88 -10.18 -36.29 -10.60
N LYS A 89 -11.38 -36.48 -11.16
CA LYS A 89 -11.97 -37.79 -11.38
C LYS A 89 -11.99 -37.96 -12.89
N ASP A 90 -10.94 -38.59 -13.40
CA ASP A 90 -10.90 -39.40 -14.61
C ASP A 90 -9.68 -40.33 -14.51
#